data_AF-A0A1W6MIG4-F1
#
_entry.id   AF-A0A1W6MIG4-F1
#
_cell.length_a   1.000
_cell.length_b   1.000
_cell.length_c   1.000
_cell.angle_alpha   90.00
_cell.angle_beta   90.00
_cell.angle_gamma   90.00
#
_symmetry.space_group_name_H-M   'P 1'
#
loop_
_entity.id
_entity.type
_entity.pdbx_description
1 polymer ?
#
loop_
_entity_poly.entity_id
_entity_poly.type
_entity_poly.pdbx_seq_one_letter_code
_entity_poly.pdbx_strand_id
1 'polypeptide(L)'
;MGRRAVIKIRGSMIELKKLNITNDPSFLSDKSGLDRFGEALLSDIQYDVSKNKRNVFKRIDRAIKKYPNVPQFKNALMSYYMINDDHEKGYKYNRYILKKHPDYPYATINLAAEYVQTGDLDEALDVLGSDFSIAKIFPERTVFHEDEVFAFYHVVACYFLAQNDPGKAEDILDNLKEINGQHFKLEILEEQIFRTTMMMAVDRNILDSDLSDDFEGNYTGEDPDYIPVYHNKEFEEHIYQNDIDAYLPVVNMINDNDFESSDLILPLQHAVKKYPQFSEAFSSDRLGQEHINFHIHAIICLCYYKVPLALKHLLEFIDQDSGFYEFYIGDLGEDIIVPAIVKQTQELDELAEFTCNEGVYTYSRALAGSALVNAPIYGDFSMKTVESSVAKVLDFYISIEEAEIVDRDFLGLFVSNLVDVNLKSRLDKIKKLYDQGKVSKGIAGTYQEVEEDTNYGTSQNYHKPLPNSLEEFYKSINKKWNW
;
A
#
# COMPACT_ATOMS: atom_id res chain seq x y z
N MET A 1 18.55 24.37 25.38
CA MET A 1 17.46 23.94 26.29
C MET A 1 16.92 22.62 25.78
N GLY A 2 17.25 21.51 26.44
CA GLY A 2 16.86 20.17 25.98
C GLY A 2 15.35 19.96 26.12
N ARG A 3 14.70 19.54 25.04
CA ARG A 3 13.31 19.10 25.06
C ARG A 3 13.29 17.63 25.52
N ARG A 4 12.67 17.37 26.68
CA ARG A 4 12.20 16.02 27.05
C ARG A 4 10.74 15.93 26.66
N ALA A 5 10.40 15.07 25.72
CA ALA A 5 9.05 14.60 25.49
C ALA A 5 8.95 13.15 25.97
N VAL A 6 7.93 12.85 26.78
CA VAL A 6 7.61 11.50 27.25
C VAL A 6 6.30 11.09 26.59
N ILE A 7 6.37 10.15 25.65
CA ILE A 7 5.20 9.43 25.09
C ILE A 7 5.64 7.97 24.87
N LYS A 8 4.82 7.02 25.36
CA LYS A 8 4.93 5.57 25.18
C LYS A 8 4.56 5.19 23.76
N ILE A 9 5.28 4.24 23.12
CA ILE A 9 4.80 3.17 22.20
C ILE A 9 5.98 2.38 21.59
N ARG A 10 5.64 1.16 21.12
CA ARG A 10 6.31 0.14 20.28
C ARG A 10 7.43 -0.70 20.92
N GLY A 11 7.22 -2.01 20.85
CA GLY A 11 8.10 -3.05 21.36
C GLY A 11 9.28 -3.33 20.45
N SER A 12 10.15 -2.34 20.23
CA SER A 12 11.46 -2.52 19.60
C SER A 12 12.52 -1.73 20.38
N MET A 13 13.63 -2.39 20.69
CA MET A 13 14.62 -2.04 21.71
C MET A 13 15.58 -0.89 21.33
N ILE A 14 15.15 0.13 20.59
CA ILE A 14 16.04 1.23 20.18
C ILE A 14 15.78 2.47 21.06
N GLU A 15 16.56 2.62 22.14
CA GLU A 15 16.47 3.78 23.06
C GLU A 15 17.13 5.04 22.48
N LEU A 16 16.57 5.61 21.41
CA LEU A 16 17.03 6.89 20.84
C LEU A 16 16.85 8.08 21.79
N LYS A 17 15.83 8.04 22.66
CA LYS A 17 15.42 9.14 23.56
C LYS A 17 16.37 9.41 24.74
N LYS A 18 17.45 8.63 24.91
CA LYS A 18 18.47 8.83 25.95
C LYS A 18 19.80 9.40 25.42
N LEU A 19 19.92 9.65 24.12
CA LEU A 19 21.12 10.24 23.53
C LEU A 19 21.14 11.76 23.71
N ASN A 20 22.28 12.33 24.10
CA ASN A 20 22.49 13.76 23.96
C ASN A 20 22.98 14.04 22.53
N ILE A 21 22.12 14.67 21.74
CA ILE A 21 22.37 14.97 20.32
C ILE A 21 22.62 16.47 20.18
N THR A 22 23.63 16.83 19.41
CA THR A 22 23.93 18.21 19.01
C THR A 22 23.83 18.36 17.50
N ASN A 23 23.36 19.51 17.03
CA ASN A 23 23.37 19.95 15.63
C ASN A 23 24.35 21.10 15.41
N ASP A 24 25.30 21.28 16.33
CA ASP A 24 26.34 22.28 16.22
C ASP A 24 27.30 21.94 15.06
N PRO A 25 27.32 22.73 13.98
CA PRO A 25 28.11 22.42 12.78
C PRO A 25 29.62 22.40 13.04
N SER A 26 30.13 23.00 14.12
CA SER A 26 31.56 22.93 14.48
C SER A 26 31.89 21.74 15.39
N PHE A 27 30.91 20.99 15.88
CA PHE A 27 31.16 19.94 16.88
C PHE A 27 32.18 18.89 16.40
N LEU A 28 32.03 18.42 15.15
CA LEU A 28 32.92 17.39 14.59
C LEU A 28 34.32 17.93 14.31
N SER A 29 34.43 19.18 13.86
CA SER A 29 35.70 19.83 13.57
C SER A 29 36.46 20.20 14.83
N ASP A 30 35.77 20.75 15.84
CA ASP A 30 36.31 21.04 17.16
C ASP A 30 36.86 19.78 17.82
N LYS A 31 36.08 18.68 17.79
CA LYS A 31 36.51 17.38 18.31
C LYS A 31 37.77 16.85 17.62
N SER A 32 37.97 17.19 16.36
CA SER A 32 39.10 16.71 15.54
C SER A 32 40.28 17.68 15.51
N GLY A 33 40.20 18.80 16.24
CA GLY A 33 41.21 19.84 16.27
C GLY A 33 41.40 20.56 14.93
N LEU A 34 40.35 20.65 14.11
CA LEU A 34 40.38 21.25 12.79
C LEU A 34 40.18 22.77 12.90
N ASP A 35 41.01 23.57 12.23
CA ASP A 35 40.83 25.02 12.14
C ASP A 35 39.78 25.39 11.08
N ARG A 36 39.27 26.63 11.11
CA ARG A 36 38.28 27.12 10.12
C ARG A 36 38.71 26.92 8.66
N PHE A 37 40.02 27.01 8.39
CA PHE A 37 40.56 26.74 7.06
C PHE A 37 40.48 25.25 6.70
N GLY A 38 40.79 24.36 7.65
CA GLY A 38 40.62 22.93 7.49
C GLY A 38 39.16 22.54 7.29
N GLU A 39 38.22 23.16 8.02
CA GLU A 39 36.78 22.96 7.87
C GLU A 39 36.29 23.28 6.45
N ALA A 40 36.62 24.49 5.96
CA ALA A 40 36.26 24.89 4.61
C ALA A 40 36.88 23.96 3.56
N LEU A 41 38.15 23.56 3.75
CA LEU A 41 38.82 22.60 2.87
C LEU A 41 38.14 21.23 2.87
N LEU A 42 37.71 20.74 4.03
CA LEU A 42 37.01 19.46 4.16
C LEU A 42 35.66 19.50 3.43
N SER A 43 34.88 20.56 3.64
CA SER A 43 33.59 20.77 2.97
C SER A 43 33.74 20.78 1.44
N ASP A 44 34.70 21.56 0.92
CA ASP A 44 35.02 21.59 -0.51
C ASP A 44 35.42 20.21 -1.06
N ILE A 45 36.23 19.46 -0.31
CA ILE A 45 36.67 18.12 -0.70
C ILE A 45 35.48 17.17 -0.74
N GLN A 46 34.62 17.17 0.28
CA GLN A 46 33.45 16.31 0.33
C GLN A 46 32.48 16.60 -0.82
N TYR A 47 32.26 17.87 -1.14
CA TYR A 47 31.47 18.29 -2.29
C TYR A 47 32.09 17.81 -3.62
N ASP A 48 33.41 17.97 -3.79
CA ASP A 48 34.08 17.52 -5.02
C ASP A 48 34.08 16.00 -5.18
N VAL A 49 34.17 15.26 -4.06
CA VAL A 49 34.04 13.79 -4.03
C VAL A 49 32.63 13.37 -4.43
N SER A 50 31.58 13.98 -3.87
CA SER A 50 30.19 13.65 -4.22
C SER A 50 29.82 13.96 -5.66
N LYS A 51 30.54 14.91 -6.30
CA LYS A 51 30.41 15.21 -7.74
C LYS A 51 31.40 14.45 -8.63
N ASN A 52 32.11 13.47 -8.07
CA ASN A 52 33.12 12.65 -8.75
C ASN A 52 34.12 13.46 -9.61
N LYS A 53 34.65 14.56 -9.07
CA LYS A 53 35.57 15.42 -9.83
C LYS A 53 36.96 14.77 -9.99
N ARG A 54 37.43 14.67 -11.24
CA ARG A 54 38.68 13.96 -11.65
C ARG A 54 39.96 14.32 -10.87
N ASN A 55 40.07 15.52 -10.30
CA ASN A 55 41.30 16.00 -9.66
C ASN A 55 41.23 16.05 -8.12
N VAL A 56 40.16 15.54 -7.52
CA VAL A 56 39.95 15.64 -6.05
C VAL A 56 40.97 14.81 -5.26
N PHE A 57 41.43 13.68 -5.80
CA PHE A 57 42.43 12.81 -5.15
C PHE A 57 43.68 13.57 -4.69
N LYS A 58 44.27 14.40 -5.57
CA LYS A 58 45.48 15.19 -5.23
C LYS A 58 45.21 16.26 -4.15
N ARG A 59 43.97 16.72 -4.01
CA ARG A 59 43.57 17.63 -2.91
C ARG A 59 43.46 16.85 -1.61
N ILE A 60 42.81 15.69 -1.64
CA ILE A 60 42.66 14.79 -0.49
C ILE A 60 44.02 14.35 0.05
N ASP A 61 44.94 13.87 -0.80
CA ASP A 61 46.28 13.43 -0.40
C ASP A 61 47.08 14.57 0.30
N ARG A 62 47.03 15.79 -0.24
CA ARG A 62 47.65 16.96 0.40
C ARG A 62 47.00 17.30 1.73
N ALA A 63 45.67 17.20 1.83
CA ALA A 63 44.95 17.46 3.08
C ALA A 63 45.29 16.43 4.16
N ILE A 64 45.38 15.14 3.82
CA ILE A 64 45.78 14.07 4.75
C ILE A 64 47.21 14.31 5.25
N LYS A 65 48.14 14.74 4.39
CA LYS A 65 49.52 15.07 4.79
C LYS A 65 49.57 16.28 5.73
N LYS A 66 48.74 17.30 5.48
CA LYS A 66 48.66 18.51 6.30
C LYS A 66 47.96 18.27 7.65
N TYR A 67 46.95 17.41 7.66
CA TYR A 67 46.10 17.10 8.81
C TYR A 67 46.09 15.59 9.10
N PRO A 68 47.24 14.99 9.48
CA PRO A 68 47.38 13.54 9.58
C PRO A 68 46.55 12.91 10.69
N ASN A 69 46.16 13.67 11.70
CA ASN A 69 45.34 13.20 12.82
C ASN A 69 43.83 13.41 12.61
N VAL A 70 43.42 14.05 11.53
CA VAL A 70 42.01 14.30 11.23
C VAL A 70 41.45 13.11 10.44
N PRO A 71 40.52 12.31 10.98
CA PRO A 71 39.98 11.14 10.30
C PRO A 71 39.09 11.50 9.10
N GLN A 72 38.43 12.66 9.10
CA GLN A 72 37.48 13.05 8.05
C GLN A 72 38.12 13.16 6.67
N PHE A 73 39.36 13.65 6.55
CA PHE A 73 40.06 13.66 5.25
C PHE A 73 40.39 12.25 4.76
N LYS A 74 40.62 11.29 5.67
CA LYS A 74 40.82 9.89 5.31
C LYS A 74 39.51 9.25 4.89
N ASN A 75 38.42 9.57 5.60
CA ASN A 75 37.07 9.14 5.23
C ASN A 75 36.69 9.66 3.83
N ALA A 76 37.03 10.91 3.49
CA ALA A 76 36.84 11.46 2.16
C ALA A 76 37.62 10.69 1.08
N LEU A 77 38.83 10.19 1.39
CA LEU A 77 39.58 9.31 0.48
C LEU A 77 38.92 7.95 0.29
N MET A 78 38.39 7.38 1.37
CA MET A 78 37.61 6.14 1.30
C MET A 78 36.38 6.35 0.41
N SER A 79 35.59 7.40 0.64
CA SER A 79 34.42 7.73 -0.18
C SER A 79 34.78 7.99 -1.64
N TYR A 80 35.95 8.59 -1.91
CA TYR A 80 36.45 8.74 -3.27
C TYR A 80 36.65 7.39 -3.98
N TYR A 81 37.23 6.40 -3.30
CA TYR A 81 37.36 5.06 -3.87
C TYR A 81 36.00 4.40 -4.09
N MET A 82 35.08 4.52 -3.13
CA MET A 82 33.73 3.95 -3.24
C MET A 82 32.94 4.53 -4.43
N ILE A 83 33.04 5.84 -4.69
CA ILE A 83 32.35 6.51 -5.81
C ILE A 83 32.98 6.18 -7.18
N ASN A 84 34.22 5.70 -7.18
CA ASN A 84 34.93 5.29 -8.40
C ASN A 84 34.95 3.75 -8.55
N ASP A 85 33.99 3.06 -7.91
CA ASP A 85 33.80 1.60 -7.96
C ASP A 85 35.02 0.78 -7.52
N ASP A 86 35.97 1.38 -6.80
CA ASP A 86 37.15 0.72 -6.25
C ASP A 86 36.88 0.30 -4.79
N HIS A 87 35.85 -0.53 -4.62
CA HIS A 87 35.34 -0.96 -3.31
C HIS A 87 36.42 -1.65 -2.47
N GLU A 88 37.27 -2.49 -3.07
CA GLU A 88 38.36 -3.17 -2.37
C GLU A 88 39.31 -2.18 -1.68
N LYS A 89 39.74 -1.12 -2.40
CA LYS A 89 40.56 -0.08 -1.79
C LYS A 89 39.79 0.73 -0.76
N GLY A 90 38.53 1.03 -1.01
CA GLY A 90 37.64 1.69 -0.05
C GLY A 90 37.61 0.95 1.29
N TYR A 91 37.24 -0.33 1.28
CA TYR A 91 37.14 -1.18 2.47
C TYR A 91 38.49 -1.35 3.18
N LYS A 92 39.57 -1.61 2.43
CA LYS A 92 40.92 -1.70 2.99
C LYS A 92 41.34 -0.40 3.67
N TYR A 93 40.99 0.74 3.07
CA TYR A 93 41.28 2.05 3.65
C TYR A 93 40.40 2.33 4.88
N ASN A 94 39.15 1.89 4.90
CA ASN A 94 38.28 1.99 6.08
C ASN A 94 38.86 1.21 7.27
N ARG A 95 39.35 -0.03 7.07
CA ARG A 95 40.05 -0.79 8.12
C ARG A 95 41.30 -0.06 8.62
N TYR A 96 42.02 0.66 7.75
CA TYR A 96 43.13 1.52 8.18
C TYR A 96 42.67 2.70 9.06
N ILE A 97 41.55 3.33 8.72
CA ILE A 97 40.96 4.41 9.54
C ILE A 97 40.57 3.86 10.91
N LEU A 98 39.83 2.74 10.98
CA LEU A 98 39.46 2.08 12.24
C LEU A 98 40.65 1.81 13.14
N LYS A 99 41.74 1.26 12.59
CA LYS A 99 42.96 0.97 13.36
C LYS A 99 43.64 2.23 13.91
N LYS A 100 43.54 3.36 13.18
CA LYS A 100 44.23 4.61 13.52
C LYS A 100 43.37 5.56 14.36
N HIS A 101 42.05 5.48 14.24
CA HIS A 101 41.03 6.35 14.82
C HIS A 101 39.87 5.50 15.33
N PRO A 102 40.09 4.65 16.36
CA PRO A 102 39.07 3.71 16.84
C PRO A 102 37.83 4.38 17.45
N ASP A 103 37.92 5.66 17.80
CA ASP A 103 36.85 6.48 18.36
C ASP A 103 36.07 7.29 17.31
N TYR A 104 36.41 7.14 16.02
CA TYR A 104 35.76 7.82 14.91
C TYR A 104 34.58 7.01 14.37
N PRO A 105 33.31 7.40 14.64
CA PRO A 105 32.18 6.50 14.39
C PRO A 105 31.95 6.14 12.95
N TYR A 106 32.22 7.05 12.02
CA TYR A 106 31.99 6.77 10.60
C TYR A 106 32.80 5.56 10.13
N ALA A 107 33.99 5.29 10.67
CA ALA A 107 34.74 4.11 10.26
C ALA A 107 34.06 2.79 10.71
N THR A 108 33.43 2.78 11.89
CA THR A 108 32.61 1.67 12.37
C THR A 108 31.30 1.54 11.58
N ILE A 109 30.64 2.66 11.31
CA ILE A 109 29.40 2.71 10.51
C ILE A 109 29.66 2.18 9.09
N ASN A 110 30.75 2.61 8.45
CA ASN A 110 31.13 2.13 7.12
C ASN A 110 31.46 0.64 7.11
N LEU A 111 32.03 0.12 8.20
CA LEU A 111 32.31 -1.32 8.34
C LEU A 111 31.01 -2.13 8.42
N ALA A 112 30.05 -1.69 9.23
CA ALA A 112 28.73 -2.31 9.27
C ALA A 112 28.03 -2.23 7.90
N ALA A 113 28.11 -1.08 7.22
CA ALA A 113 27.52 -0.90 5.90
C ALA A 113 28.13 -1.84 4.85
N GLU A 114 29.44 -2.08 4.90
CA GLU A 114 30.12 -3.07 4.06
C GLU A 114 29.56 -4.47 4.29
N TYR A 115 29.44 -4.90 5.55
CA TYR A 115 28.88 -6.22 5.88
C TYR A 115 27.42 -6.37 5.46
N VAL A 116 26.60 -5.34 5.65
CA VAL A 116 25.21 -5.34 5.14
C VAL A 116 25.18 -5.45 3.61
N GLN A 117 26.03 -4.68 2.91
CA GLN A 117 26.08 -4.69 1.44
C GLN A 117 26.56 -6.03 0.86
N THR A 118 27.44 -6.73 1.58
CA THR A 118 28.01 -8.01 1.15
C THR A 118 27.19 -9.22 1.62
N GLY A 119 26.17 -9.01 2.44
CA GLY A 119 25.30 -10.07 2.96
C GLY A 119 25.82 -10.76 4.23
N ASP A 120 26.95 -10.29 4.79
CA ASP A 120 27.56 -10.82 6.02
C ASP A 120 26.82 -10.27 7.27
N LEU A 121 25.53 -10.61 7.41
CA LEU A 121 24.65 -9.99 8.41
C LEU A 121 25.06 -10.29 9.87
N ASP A 122 25.65 -11.45 10.14
CA ASP A 122 26.15 -11.77 11.49
C ASP A 122 27.30 -10.83 11.89
N GLU A 123 28.24 -10.57 10.98
CA GLU A 123 29.34 -9.63 11.19
C GLU A 123 28.83 -8.18 11.28
N ALA A 124 27.79 -7.83 10.50
CA ALA A 124 27.13 -6.54 10.64
C ALA A 124 26.52 -6.37 12.04
N LEU A 125 25.86 -7.41 12.56
CA LEU A 125 25.27 -7.40 13.90
C LEU A 125 26.34 -7.26 15.00
N ASP A 126 27.47 -7.94 14.86
CA ASP A 126 28.59 -7.82 15.80
C ASP A 126 29.14 -6.40 15.86
N VAL A 127 29.20 -5.70 14.72
CA VAL A 127 29.66 -4.30 14.66
C VAL A 127 28.61 -3.31 15.16
N LEU A 128 27.34 -3.53 14.83
CA LEU A 128 26.22 -2.68 15.24
C LEU A 128 25.81 -2.89 16.71
N GLY A 129 26.16 -4.05 17.27
CA GLY A 129 25.71 -4.54 18.57
C GLY A 129 24.24 -4.96 18.55
N SER A 130 23.92 -6.02 19.31
CA SER A 130 22.56 -6.58 19.39
C SER A 130 21.49 -5.61 19.89
N ASP A 131 21.90 -4.55 20.57
CA ASP A 131 21.04 -3.49 21.09
C ASP A 131 20.84 -2.32 20.10
N PHE A 132 21.55 -2.32 18.97
CA PHE A 132 21.54 -1.26 17.95
C PHE A 132 21.67 0.15 18.55
N SER A 133 22.61 0.32 19.49
CA SER A 133 22.78 1.57 20.23
C SER A 133 24.18 2.14 20.04
N ILE A 134 24.26 3.28 19.34
CA ILE A 134 25.53 4.00 19.12
C ILE A 134 26.25 4.36 20.43
N ALA A 135 25.51 4.62 21.52
CA ALA A 135 26.09 4.90 22.83
C ALA A 135 26.74 3.67 23.48
N LYS A 136 26.25 2.45 23.19
CA LYS A 136 26.88 1.21 23.68
C LYS A 136 28.15 0.88 22.91
N ILE A 137 28.21 1.23 21.63
CA ILE A 137 29.42 1.07 20.79
C ILE A 137 30.50 2.07 21.22
N PHE A 138 30.12 3.30 21.56
CA PHE A 138 31.02 4.35 22.02
C PHE A 138 30.69 4.78 23.46
N PRO A 139 30.93 3.93 24.48
CA PRO A 139 30.49 4.17 25.86
C PRO A 139 31.13 5.40 26.51
N GLU A 140 32.32 5.78 26.06
CA GLU A 140 33.04 6.96 26.57
C GLU A 140 32.45 8.29 26.04
N ARG A 141 31.50 8.24 25.11
CA ARG A 141 30.89 9.43 24.51
C ARG A 141 29.57 9.77 25.15
N THR A 142 29.46 10.99 25.64
CA THR A 142 28.22 11.52 26.22
C THR A 142 27.40 12.37 25.25
N VAL A 143 27.98 12.80 24.12
CA VAL A 143 27.33 13.63 23.08
C VAL A 143 27.67 13.11 21.68
N PHE A 144 26.67 13.07 20.80
CA PHE A 144 26.77 12.70 19.39
C PHE A 144 26.26 13.83 18.49
N HIS A 145 26.88 14.00 17.32
CA HIS A 145 26.34 14.88 16.30
C HIS A 145 25.13 14.23 15.62
N GLU A 146 24.16 15.02 15.18
CA GLU A 146 22.99 14.49 14.47
C GLU A 146 23.38 13.65 13.25
N ASP A 147 24.32 14.10 12.42
CA ASP A 147 24.79 13.33 11.26
C ASP A 147 25.36 11.94 11.63
N GLU A 148 26.02 11.81 12.80
CA GLU A 148 26.54 10.52 13.26
C GLU A 148 25.39 9.58 13.64
N VAL A 149 24.36 10.11 14.30
CA VAL A 149 23.15 9.38 14.68
C VAL A 149 22.40 8.93 13.41
N PHE A 150 22.11 9.86 12.49
CA PHE A 150 21.44 9.53 11.23
C PHE A 150 22.23 8.53 10.38
N ALA A 151 23.55 8.66 10.30
CA ALA A 151 24.39 7.71 9.57
C ALA A 151 24.35 6.31 10.19
N PHE A 152 24.43 6.20 11.51
CA PHE A 152 24.38 4.91 12.20
C PHE A 152 23.03 4.22 12.00
N TYR A 153 21.93 4.92 12.31
CA TYR A 153 20.60 4.31 12.24
C TYR A 153 20.12 4.06 10.81
N HIS A 154 20.63 4.80 9.82
CA HIS A 154 20.43 4.43 8.43
C HIS A 154 21.02 3.04 8.12
N VAL A 155 22.22 2.71 8.63
CA VAL A 155 22.82 1.39 8.42
C VAL A 155 22.06 0.30 9.19
N VAL A 156 21.57 0.60 10.40
CA VAL A 156 20.69 -0.32 11.14
C VAL A 156 19.39 -0.60 10.36
N ALA A 157 18.79 0.43 9.75
CA ALA A 157 17.61 0.23 8.92
C ALA A 157 17.94 -0.62 7.69
N CYS A 158 19.06 -0.36 7.00
CA CYS A 158 19.52 -1.22 5.90
C CYS A 158 19.78 -2.67 6.33
N TYR A 159 20.26 -2.89 7.56
CA TYR A 159 20.42 -4.24 8.12
C TYR A 159 19.08 -4.98 8.21
N PHE A 160 18.03 -4.32 8.72
CA PHE A 160 16.69 -4.92 8.78
C PHE A 160 16.07 -5.12 7.40
N LEU A 161 16.29 -4.19 6.47
CA LEU A 161 15.88 -4.37 5.07
C LEU A 161 16.55 -5.59 4.43
N ALA A 162 17.85 -5.81 4.68
CA ALA A 162 18.57 -6.99 4.20
C ALA A 162 18.09 -8.31 4.87
N GLN A 163 17.37 -8.23 5.99
CA GLN A 163 16.67 -9.35 6.63
C GLN A 163 15.22 -9.52 6.14
N ASN A 164 14.78 -8.73 5.17
CA ASN A 164 13.38 -8.65 4.73
C ASN A 164 12.41 -8.24 5.86
N ASP A 165 12.85 -7.32 6.73
CA ASP A 165 12.05 -6.76 7.82
C ASP A 165 11.88 -5.23 7.64
N PRO A 166 11.05 -4.78 6.68
CA PRO A 166 10.83 -3.35 6.43
C PRO A 166 10.12 -2.65 7.59
N GLY A 167 9.30 -3.35 8.37
CA GLY A 167 8.61 -2.78 9.53
C GLY A 167 9.58 -2.24 10.59
N LYS A 168 10.67 -2.97 10.89
CA LYS A 168 11.72 -2.45 11.78
C LYS A 168 12.50 -1.28 11.19
N ALA A 169 12.66 -1.23 9.86
CA ALA A 169 13.28 -0.09 9.19
C ALA A 169 12.39 1.17 9.26
N GLU A 170 11.08 1.01 9.15
CA GLU A 170 10.09 2.09 9.33
C GLU A 170 10.07 2.62 10.76
N ASP A 171 10.12 1.73 11.77
CA ASP A 171 10.28 2.13 13.18
C ASP A 171 11.50 3.03 13.38
N ILE A 172 12.62 2.73 12.71
CA ILE A 172 13.83 3.56 12.77
C ILE A 172 13.60 4.90 12.07
N LEU A 173 13.00 4.89 10.89
CA LEU A 173 12.68 6.11 10.13
C LEU A 173 11.81 7.06 10.97
N ASP A 174 10.76 6.57 11.61
CA ASP A 174 9.85 7.35 12.46
C ASP A 174 10.60 7.97 13.64
N ASN A 175 11.47 7.19 14.29
CA ASN A 175 12.29 7.71 15.38
C ASN A 175 13.29 8.79 14.89
N LEU A 176 13.84 8.66 13.68
CA LEU A 176 14.71 9.69 13.08
C LEU A 176 13.94 10.96 12.71
N LYS A 177 12.70 10.85 12.25
CA LYS A 177 11.80 12.00 12.00
C LYS A 177 11.52 12.80 13.26
N GLU A 178 11.40 12.15 14.43
CA GLU A 178 11.26 12.84 15.72
C GLU A 178 12.49 13.69 16.09
N ILE A 179 13.69 13.30 15.64
CA ILE A 179 14.95 14.02 15.90
C ILE A 179 15.06 15.24 14.98
N ASN A 180 14.98 15.01 13.67
CA ASN A 180 15.06 16.07 12.66
C ASN A 180 14.34 15.64 11.37
N GLY A 181 13.04 15.94 11.28
CA GLY A 181 12.17 15.61 10.15
C GLY A 181 12.53 16.26 8.80
N GLN A 182 13.54 17.14 8.73
CA GLN A 182 13.99 17.78 7.48
C GLN A 182 15.36 17.26 7.01
N HIS A 183 15.90 16.25 7.68
CA HIS A 183 17.22 15.72 7.36
C HIS A 183 17.19 14.93 6.04
N PHE A 184 18.08 15.25 5.10
CA PHE A 184 18.09 14.68 3.74
C PHE A 184 18.20 13.13 3.70
N LYS A 185 18.81 12.50 4.71
CA LYS A 185 18.87 11.03 4.83
C LYS A 185 17.51 10.36 5.04
N LEU A 186 16.48 11.10 5.47
CA LEU A 186 15.13 10.55 5.63
C LEU A 186 14.56 10.14 4.27
N GLU A 187 14.67 11.02 3.27
CA GLU A 187 14.20 10.75 1.91
C GLU A 187 14.89 9.52 1.29
N ILE A 188 16.21 9.40 1.50
CA ILE A 188 16.97 8.24 1.03
C ILE A 188 16.47 6.94 1.68
N LEU A 189 16.23 6.98 3.00
CA LEU A 189 15.76 5.80 3.73
C LEU A 189 14.32 5.43 3.35
N GLU A 190 13.44 6.43 3.19
CA GLU A 190 12.07 6.26 2.70
C GLU A 190 12.06 5.57 1.33
N GLU A 191 12.90 6.03 0.40
CA GLU A 191 13.01 5.42 -0.92
C GLU A 191 13.49 3.97 -0.84
N GLN A 192 14.46 3.66 0.03
CA GLN A 192 14.98 2.31 0.20
C GLN A 192 13.96 1.35 0.81
N ILE A 193 13.24 1.80 1.84
CA ILE A 193 12.14 1.04 2.45
C ILE A 193 11.10 0.75 1.37
N PHE A 194 10.61 1.79 0.68
CA PHE A 194 9.62 1.65 -0.38
C PHE A 194 10.04 0.65 -1.47
N ARG A 195 11.26 0.79 -2.01
CA ARG A 195 11.79 -0.12 -3.03
C ARG A 195 11.85 -1.57 -2.54
N THR A 196 12.29 -1.80 -1.31
CA THR A 196 12.41 -3.14 -0.73
C THR A 196 11.03 -3.76 -0.54
N THR A 197 10.08 -3.02 0.05
CA THR A 197 8.69 -3.46 0.23
C THR A 197 8.03 -3.80 -1.11
N MET A 198 8.26 -2.98 -2.14
CA MET A 198 7.76 -3.26 -3.49
C MET A 198 8.36 -4.53 -4.09
N MET A 199 9.67 -4.74 -3.96
CA MET A 199 10.32 -5.96 -4.46
C MET A 199 9.80 -7.21 -3.74
N MET A 200 9.64 -7.14 -2.41
CA MET A 200 9.06 -8.24 -1.64
C MET A 200 7.62 -8.55 -2.06
N ALA A 201 6.81 -7.52 -2.35
CA ALA A 201 5.45 -7.72 -2.88
C ALA A 201 5.46 -8.38 -4.26
N VAL A 202 6.39 -8.00 -5.14
CA VAL A 202 6.58 -8.65 -6.46
C VAL A 202 7.00 -10.11 -6.29
N ASP A 203 7.97 -10.42 -5.44
CA ASP A 203 8.41 -11.79 -5.20
C ASP A 203 7.28 -12.67 -4.65
N ARG A 204 6.45 -12.12 -3.74
CA ARG A 204 5.24 -12.79 -3.25
C ARG A 204 4.23 -13.04 -4.38
N ASN A 205 3.95 -12.02 -5.20
CA ASN A 205 3.05 -12.15 -6.35
C ASN A 205 3.52 -13.18 -7.36
N ILE A 206 4.83 -13.28 -7.62
CA ILE A 206 5.38 -14.31 -8.52
C ILE A 206 5.15 -15.70 -7.92
N LEU A 207 5.49 -15.89 -6.63
CA LEU A 207 5.29 -17.16 -5.93
C LEU A 207 3.81 -17.59 -5.88
N ASP A 208 2.90 -16.62 -5.73
CA ASP A 208 1.47 -16.87 -5.67
C ASP A 208 0.83 -16.99 -7.06
N SER A 209 1.39 -16.38 -8.11
CA SER A 209 0.91 -16.55 -9.48
C SER A 209 1.10 -17.97 -10.01
N ASP A 210 2.13 -18.68 -9.53
CA ASP A 210 2.29 -20.13 -9.77
C ASP A 210 1.23 -20.98 -9.03
N LEU A 211 0.45 -20.36 -8.13
CA LEU A 211 -0.59 -20.95 -7.28
C LEU A 211 -1.96 -20.25 -7.46
N SER A 212 -2.10 -19.42 -8.50
CA SER A 212 -3.31 -18.65 -8.76
C SER A 212 -4.44 -19.61 -9.18
N ASP A 213 -5.52 -19.56 -8.39
CA ASP A 213 -6.74 -20.34 -8.55
C ASP A 213 -7.90 -19.36 -8.81
N ASP A 214 -7.71 -18.40 -9.73
CA ASP A 214 -8.78 -17.46 -10.07
C ASP A 214 -9.92 -18.18 -10.81
N PHE A 215 -11.14 -17.93 -10.36
CA PHE A 215 -12.33 -18.51 -10.96
C PHE A 215 -12.79 -17.56 -12.05
N GLU A 216 -12.88 -18.04 -13.29
CA GLU A 216 -13.31 -17.27 -14.47
C GLU A 216 -14.82 -16.95 -14.50
N GLY A 217 -15.62 -17.60 -13.66
CA GLY A 217 -17.08 -17.49 -13.69
C GLY A 217 -17.71 -18.23 -14.87
N ASN A 218 -19.03 -18.09 -15.01
CA ASN A 218 -19.76 -18.53 -16.20
C ASN A 218 -20.71 -17.43 -16.63
N TYR A 219 -20.70 -17.07 -17.91
CA TYR A 219 -21.75 -16.22 -18.48
C TYR A 219 -23.05 -17.03 -18.62
N THR A 220 -24.11 -16.57 -17.97
CA THR A 220 -25.40 -17.27 -17.92
C THR A 220 -26.54 -16.49 -18.57
N GLY A 221 -26.25 -15.30 -19.10
CA GLY A 221 -27.25 -14.28 -19.37
C GLY A 221 -27.91 -14.27 -20.74
N GLU A 222 -27.40 -14.98 -21.74
CA GLU A 222 -27.72 -14.67 -23.14
C GLU A 222 -29.21 -14.78 -23.49
N ASP A 223 -29.78 -13.69 -24.00
CA ASP A 223 -31.12 -13.66 -24.59
C ASP A 223 -31.12 -12.64 -25.75
N PRO A 224 -30.79 -13.10 -26.98
CA PRO A 224 -30.65 -12.23 -28.16
C PRO A 224 -31.95 -11.54 -28.57
N ASP A 225 -33.10 -12.02 -28.11
CA ASP A 225 -34.42 -11.46 -28.44
C ASP A 225 -34.94 -10.54 -27.32
N TYR A 226 -34.20 -10.39 -26.22
CA TYR A 226 -34.59 -9.50 -25.14
C TYR A 226 -34.68 -8.04 -25.60
N ILE A 227 -35.78 -7.39 -25.24
CA ILE A 227 -35.99 -5.96 -25.45
C ILE A 227 -36.59 -5.42 -24.14
N PRO A 228 -35.92 -4.51 -23.43
CA PRO A 228 -36.49 -3.90 -22.23
C PRO A 228 -37.70 -3.05 -22.60
N VAL A 229 -38.74 -3.12 -21.76
CA VAL A 229 -39.97 -2.32 -21.92
C VAL A 229 -40.06 -1.34 -20.78
N TYR A 230 -39.60 -0.11 -21.02
CA TYR A 230 -39.65 0.98 -20.05
C TYR A 230 -41.05 1.58 -19.95
N HIS A 231 -41.44 1.92 -18.72
CA HIS A 231 -42.62 2.74 -18.47
C HIS A 231 -42.33 4.20 -18.82
N ASN A 232 -41.15 4.69 -18.45
CA ASN A 232 -40.66 6.02 -18.77
C ASN A 232 -39.79 5.98 -20.05
N LYS A 233 -40.39 6.38 -21.17
CA LYS A 233 -39.71 6.45 -22.47
C LYS A 233 -38.65 7.55 -22.55
N GLU A 234 -38.83 8.63 -21.81
CA GLU A 234 -37.83 9.70 -21.75
C GLU A 234 -36.57 9.23 -21.02
N PHE A 235 -36.74 8.44 -19.96
CA PHE A 235 -35.63 7.80 -19.24
C PHE A 235 -34.87 6.82 -20.14
N GLU A 236 -35.59 5.95 -20.85
CA GLU A 236 -35.00 5.05 -21.85
C GLU A 236 -34.17 5.82 -22.89
N GLU A 237 -34.77 6.80 -23.57
CA GLU A 237 -34.08 7.59 -24.59
C GLU A 237 -32.82 8.26 -24.02
N HIS A 238 -32.90 8.79 -22.81
CA HIS A 238 -31.80 9.52 -22.20
C HIS A 238 -30.61 8.61 -21.88
N ILE A 239 -30.81 7.49 -21.18
CA ILE A 239 -29.68 6.64 -20.74
C ILE A 239 -28.97 5.91 -21.89
N TYR A 240 -29.61 5.76 -23.05
CA TYR A 240 -29.00 5.12 -24.24
C TYR A 240 -28.34 6.12 -25.20
N GLN A 241 -28.59 7.42 -25.05
CA GLN A 241 -28.05 8.46 -25.93
C GLN A 241 -27.00 9.34 -25.28
N ASN A 242 -26.82 9.21 -23.97
CA ASN A 242 -25.99 10.09 -23.17
C ASN A 242 -25.03 9.29 -22.32
N ASP A 243 -23.83 9.84 -22.14
CA ASP A 243 -22.89 9.36 -21.16
C ASP A 243 -23.15 10.03 -19.79
N ILE A 244 -22.27 9.74 -18.84
CA ILE A 244 -22.45 10.06 -17.42
C ILE A 244 -22.31 11.56 -17.15
N ASP A 245 -21.76 12.34 -18.07
CA ASP A 245 -21.69 13.81 -18.02
C ASP A 245 -23.05 14.50 -18.20
N ALA A 246 -23.95 13.89 -18.97
CA ALA A 246 -25.30 14.39 -19.23
C ALA A 246 -26.33 13.86 -18.21
N TYR A 247 -26.00 13.83 -16.92
CA TYR A 247 -26.83 13.23 -15.87
C TYR A 247 -28.04 14.06 -15.40
N LEU A 248 -28.07 15.38 -15.64
CA LEU A 248 -29.12 16.26 -15.08
C LEU A 248 -30.55 15.85 -15.46
N PRO A 249 -30.85 15.46 -16.72
CA PRO A 249 -32.18 14.97 -17.06
C PRO A 249 -32.56 13.69 -16.29
N VAL A 250 -31.63 12.75 -16.11
CA VAL A 250 -31.85 11.54 -15.29
C VAL A 250 -32.22 11.92 -13.85
N VAL A 251 -31.46 12.83 -13.24
CA VAL A 251 -31.74 13.29 -11.87
C VAL A 251 -33.13 13.91 -11.77
N ASN A 252 -33.51 14.74 -12.74
CA ASN A 252 -34.82 15.41 -12.74
C ASN A 252 -35.98 14.41 -12.92
N MET A 253 -35.84 13.44 -13.83
CA MET A 253 -36.85 12.41 -14.06
C MET A 253 -37.07 11.53 -12.83
N ILE A 254 -36.01 11.14 -12.14
CA ILE A 254 -36.12 10.27 -10.96
C ILE A 254 -36.67 11.02 -9.74
N ASN A 255 -36.43 12.32 -9.65
CA ASN A 255 -37.05 13.16 -8.63
C ASN A 255 -38.54 13.41 -8.88
N ASP A 256 -39.08 13.02 -10.04
CA ASP A 256 -40.51 13.06 -10.31
C ASP A 256 -41.22 11.94 -9.53
N ASN A 257 -42.35 12.28 -8.89
CA ASN A 257 -43.11 11.34 -8.07
C ASN A 257 -43.81 10.25 -8.91
N ASP A 258 -43.94 10.46 -10.22
CA ASP A 258 -44.55 9.51 -11.15
C ASP A 258 -43.53 8.53 -11.77
N PHE A 259 -42.24 8.59 -11.38
CA PHE A 259 -41.21 7.69 -11.88
C PHE A 259 -41.39 6.25 -11.37
N GLU A 260 -41.54 5.31 -12.30
CA GLU A 260 -41.66 3.89 -11.99
C GLU A 260 -40.28 3.30 -11.70
N SER A 261 -39.94 3.18 -10.42
CA SER A 261 -38.60 2.78 -9.96
C SER A 261 -38.12 1.41 -10.48
N SER A 262 -39.04 0.54 -10.91
CA SER A 262 -38.68 -0.74 -11.54
C SER A 262 -37.98 -0.59 -12.90
N ASP A 263 -38.10 0.57 -13.57
CA ASP A 263 -37.35 0.88 -14.78
C ASP A 263 -35.82 0.92 -14.53
N LEU A 264 -35.36 1.11 -13.28
CA LEU A 264 -33.94 1.06 -12.92
C LEU A 264 -33.34 -0.36 -12.98
N ILE A 265 -34.16 -1.41 -13.03
CA ILE A 265 -33.69 -2.79 -13.16
C ILE A 265 -33.41 -3.15 -14.62
N LEU A 266 -34.15 -2.56 -15.55
CA LEU A 266 -34.12 -2.91 -16.97
C LEU A 266 -32.73 -2.74 -17.61
N PRO A 267 -31.95 -1.68 -17.30
CA PRO A 267 -30.57 -1.53 -17.77
C PRO A 267 -29.66 -2.71 -17.37
N LEU A 268 -29.73 -3.16 -16.12
CA LEU A 268 -28.92 -4.29 -15.62
C LEU A 268 -29.24 -5.57 -16.40
N GLN A 269 -30.53 -5.86 -16.56
CA GLN A 269 -31.00 -7.02 -17.32
C GLN A 269 -30.61 -6.94 -18.79
N HIS A 270 -30.67 -5.75 -19.39
CA HIS A 270 -30.31 -5.56 -20.79
C HIS A 270 -28.81 -5.78 -21.02
N ALA A 271 -27.97 -5.25 -20.14
CA ALA A 271 -26.52 -5.47 -20.19
C ALA A 271 -26.17 -6.97 -20.09
N VAL A 272 -26.73 -7.68 -19.10
CA VAL A 272 -26.53 -9.14 -18.94
C VAL A 272 -26.99 -9.89 -20.18
N LYS A 273 -28.19 -9.60 -20.70
CA LYS A 273 -28.80 -10.39 -21.78
C LYS A 273 -28.22 -10.14 -23.17
N LYS A 274 -27.64 -8.96 -23.40
CA LYS A 274 -27.11 -8.55 -24.71
C LYS A 274 -25.59 -8.34 -24.72
N TYR A 275 -24.90 -8.79 -23.68
CA TYR A 275 -23.45 -8.64 -23.58
C TYR A 275 -22.69 -9.08 -24.84
N PRO A 276 -22.92 -10.29 -25.43
CA PRO A 276 -22.21 -10.70 -26.63
C PRO A 276 -22.39 -9.74 -27.80
N GLN A 277 -23.60 -9.22 -28.00
CA GLN A 277 -23.91 -8.30 -29.09
C GLN A 277 -23.27 -6.92 -28.86
N PHE A 278 -23.32 -6.40 -27.64
CA PHE A 278 -22.70 -5.14 -27.29
C PHE A 278 -21.17 -5.21 -27.38
N SER A 279 -20.57 -6.26 -26.82
CA SER A 279 -19.13 -6.50 -26.87
C SER A 279 -18.62 -6.63 -28.31
N GLU A 280 -19.31 -7.40 -29.17
CA GLU A 280 -18.93 -7.54 -30.58
C GLU A 280 -19.09 -6.21 -31.34
N ALA A 281 -20.20 -5.49 -31.12
CA ALA A 281 -20.46 -4.23 -31.80
C ALA A 281 -19.47 -3.13 -31.38
N PHE A 282 -19.14 -3.04 -30.09
CA PHE A 282 -18.12 -2.12 -29.58
C PHE A 282 -16.73 -2.46 -30.12
N SER A 283 -16.32 -3.74 -30.07
CA SER A 283 -15.04 -4.22 -30.60
C SER A 283 -14.89 -4.03 -32.12
N SER A 284 -16.01 -3.86 -32.83
CA SER A 284 -16.06 -3.61 -34.27
C SER A 284 -16.25 -2.13 -34.63
N ASP A 285 -16.11 -1.21 -33.67
CA ASP A 285 -16.35 0.24 -33.82
C ASP A 285 -17.75 0.59 -34.35
N ARG A 286 -18.75 -0.28 -34.13
CA ARG A 286 -20.15 -0.06 -34.54
C ARG A 286 -20.98 0.68 -33.49
N LEU A 287 -20.52 0.69 -32.25
CA LEU A 287 -21.13 1.40 -31.13
C LEU A 287 -20.06 2.21 -30.40
N GLY A 288 -20.39 3.46 -30.05
CA GLY A 288 -19.61 4.30 -29.15
C GLY A 288 -19.83 3.93 -27.68
N GLN A 289 -18.98 4.49 -26.81
CA GLN A 289 -18.98 4.25 -25.37
C GLN A 289 -20.29 4.73 -24.70
N GLU A 290 -20.85 5.83 -25.21
CA GLU A 290 -22.13 6.40 -24.81
C GLU A 290 -23.31 5.43 -24.96
N HIS A 291 -23.17 4.40 -25.79
CA HIS A 291 -24.22 3.41 -26.04
C HIS A 291 -24.07 2.11 -25.22
N ILE A 292 -23.00 1.98 -24.43
CA ILE A 292 -22.73 0.82 -23.58
C ILE A 292 -22.67 1.15 -22.09
N ASN A 293 -22.63 2.45 -21.72
CA ASN A 293 -22.59 2.90 -20.32
C ASN A 293 -23.96 3.06 -19.64
N PHE A 294 -25.06 2.68 -20.31
CA PHE A 294 -26.43 2.93 -19.86
C PHE A 294 -26.75 2.31 -18.47
N HIS A 295 -26.10 1.21 -18.09
CA HIS A 295 -26.26 0.57 -16.78
C HIS A 295 -25.71 1.40 -15.63
N ILE A 296 -24.69 2.23 -15.88
CA ILE A 296 -24.05 3.05 -14.85
C ILE A 296 -25.04 4.06 -14.27
N HIS A 297 -25.86 4.68 -15.12
CA HIS A 297 -26.93 5.57 -14.67
C HIS A 297 -27.86 4.87 -13.68
N ALA A 298 -28.29 3.65 -13.99
CA ALA A 298 -29.19 2.89 -13.14
C ALA A 298 -28.54 2.54 -11.79
N ILE A 299 -27.30 2.07 -11.79
CA ILE A 299 -26.55 1.69 -10.58
C ILE A 299 -26.36 2.89 -9.65
N ILE A 300 -25.98 4.04 -10.21
CA ILE A 300 -25.84 5.30 -9.46
C ILE A 300 -27.16 5.68 -8.78
N CYS A 301 -28.29 5.51 -9.48
CA CYS A 301 -29.61 5.79 -8.92
C CYS A 301 -30.00 4.79 -7.83
N LEU A 302 -29.66 3.51 -7.98
CA LEU A 302 -29.84 2.49 -6.95
C LEU A 302 -29.02 2.75 -5.67
N CYS A 303 -28.09 3.69 -5.66
CA CYS A 303 -27.43 4.14 -4.43
C CYS A 303 -28.31 5.07 -3.56
N TYR A 304 -29.36 5.68 -4.14
CA TYR A 304 -30.23 6.64 -3.46
C TYR A 304 -31.67 6.16 -3.33
N TYR A 305 -32.11 5.22 -4.18
CA TYR A 305 -33.49 4.76 -4.24
C TYR A 305 -33.59 3.27 -3.97
N LYS A 306 -34.40 2.89 -2.97
CA LYS A 306 -34.73 1.48 -2.69
C LYS A 306 -35.72 0.99 -3.73
N VAL A 307 -35.35 -0.06 -4.46
CA VAL A 307 -36.19 -0.66 -5.51
C VAL A 307 -36.43 -2.13 -5.19
N PRO A 308 -37.69 -2.61 -5.22
CA PRO A 308 -37.98 -4.03 -5.03
C PRO A 308 -37.20 -4.89 -6.03
N LEU A 309 -36.60 -6.00 -5.56
CA LEU A 309 -35.80 -6.94 -6.36
C LEU A 309 -34.47 -6.39 -6.91
N ALA A 310 -34.08 -5.15 -6.62
CA ALA A 310 -32.85 -4.60 -7.17
C ALA A 310 -31.58 -5.31 -6.66
N LEU A 311 -31.52 -5.74 -5.40
CA LEU A 311 -30.38 -6.55 -4.91
C LEU A 311 -30.21 -7.80 -5.75
N LYS A 312 -31.29 -8.55 -6.01
CA LYS A 312 -31.26 -9.76 -6.82
C LYS A 312 -30.65 -9.49 -8.19
N HIS A 313 -31.08 -8.44 -8.87
CA HIS A 313 -30.58 -8.11 -10.21
C HIS A 313 -29.17 -7.51 -10.21
N LEU A 314 -28.75 -6.84 -9.13
CA LEU A 314 -27.35 -6.43 -8.94
C LEU A 314 -26.43 -7.64 -8.75
N LEU A 315 -26.86 -8.64 -7.97
CA LEU A 315 -26.11 -9.88 -7.79
C LEU A 315 -26.05 -10.69 -9.09
N GLU A 316 -27.17 -10.82 -9.83
CA GLU A 316 -27.17 -11.43 -11.17
C GLU A 316 -26.26 -10.67 -12.14
N PHE A 317 -26.19 -9.34 -12.05
CA PHE A 317 -25.33 -8.51 -12.91
C PHE A 317 -23.85 -8.74 -12.66
N ILE A 318 -23.41 -8.92 -11.40
CA ILE A 318 -22.01 -9.22 -11.09
C ILE A 318 -21.69 -10.71 -11.24
N ASP A 319 -22.67 -11.61 -11.19
CA ASP A 319 -22.49 -13.06 -11.32
C ASP A 319 -22.36 -13.51 -12.79
N GLN A 320 -21.40 -12.92 -13.50
CA GLN A 320 -21.07 -13.22 -14.90
C GLN A 320 -19.57 -13.60 -15.01
N ASP A 321 -19.12 -13.95 -16.21
CA ASP A 321 -17.71 -14.30 -16.44
C ASP A 321 -16.77 -13.08 -16.43
N SER A 322 -15.46 -13.37 -16.45
CA SER A 322 -14.41 -12.36 -16.52
C SER A 322 -14.55 -11.40 -17.69
N GLY A 323 -14.96 -11.91 -18.86
CA GLY A 323 -15.18 -11.10 -20.06
C GLY A 323 -16.29 -10.05 -19.87
N PHE A 324 -17.40 -10.42 -19.21
CA PHE A 324 -18.44 -9.48 -18.84
C PHE A 324 -17.95 -8.48 -17.80
N TYR A 325 -17.24 -8.96 -16.76
CA TYR A 325 -16.71 -8.13 -15.70
C TYR A 325 -15.80 -7.03 -16.25
N GLU A 326 -14.82 -7.38 -17.08
CA GLU A 326 -13.90 -6.42 -17.69
C GLU A 326 -14.61 -5.42 -18.61
N PHE A 327 -15.69 -5.83 -19.27
CA PHE A 327 -16.43 -4.97 -20.19
C PHE A 327 -17.33 -3.94 -19.49
N TYR A 328 -18.05 -4.35 -18.45
CA TYR A 328 -19.09 -3.52 -17.83
C TYR A 328 -18.80 -3.04 -16.40
N ILE A 329 -17.93 -3.76 -15.68
CA ILE A 329 -17.70 -3.54 -14.25
C ILE A 329 -16.31 -2.92 -14.04
N GLY A 330 -15.26 -3.69 -14.31
CA GLY A 330 -13.85 -3.30 -14.14
C GLY A 330 -13.62 -2.52 -12.84
N ASP A 331 -12.85 -1.44 -12.95
CA ASP A 331 -12.48 -0.61 -11.80
C ASP A 331 -13.63 0.25 -11.24
N LEU A 332 -14.78 0.32 -11.93
CA LEU A 332 -15.95 1.07 -11.44
C LEU A 332 -16.69 0.34 -10.32
N GLY A 333 -16.50 -0.98 -10.19
CA GLY A 333 -17.25 -1.82 -9.27
C GLY A 333 -17.25 -1.31 -7.82
N GLU A 334 -16.09 -0.93 -7.30
CA GLU A 334 -15.95 -0.44 -5.92
C GLU A 334 -16.62 0.93 -5.70
N ASP A 335 -16.72 1.76 -6.73
CA ASP A 335 -17.23 3.13 -6.61
C ASP A 335 -18.75 3.22 -6.71
N ILE A 336 -19.38 2.41 -7.57
CA ILE A 336 -20.81 2.52 -7.86
C ILE A 336 -21.59 1.24 -7.54
N ILE A 337 -21.01 0.05 -7.76
CA ILE A 337 -21.72 -1.22 -7.57
C ILE A 337 -21.76 -1.59 -6.09
N VAL A 338 -20.63 -1.52 -5.39
CA VAL A 338 -20.55 -1.83 -3.95
C VAL A 338 -21.53 -1.00 -3.13
N PRO A 339 -21.58 0.35 -3.27
CA PRO A 339 -22.58 1.15 -2.58
C PRO A 339 -24.01 0.80 -2.97
N ALA A 340 -24.29 0.52 -4.25
CA ALA A 340 -25.61 0.13 -4.72
C ALA A 340 -26.06 -1.19 -4.08
N ILE A 341 -25.18 -2.21 -4.03
CA ILE A 341 -25.47 -3.50 -3.37
C ILE A 341 -25.83 -3.28 -1.91
N VAL A 342 -25.00 -2.55 -1.14
CA VAL A 342 -25.30 -2.25 0.27
C VAL A 342 -26.62 -1.50 0.40
N LYS A 343 -26.84 -0.49 -0.45
CA LYS A 343 -28.05 0.31 -0.45
C LYS A 343 -29.28 -0.48 -0.82
N GLN A 344 -29.20 -1.59 -1.55
CA GLN A 344 -30.33 -2.47 -1.83
C GLN A 344 -30.47 -3.63 -0.82
N THR A 345 -29.41 -3.95 -0.08
CA THR A 345 -29.40 -5.04 0.91
C THR A 345 -30.34 -4.79 2.08
N GLN A 346 -31.02 -5.86 2.52
CA GLN A 346 -31.82 -5.88 3.75
C GLN A 346 -31.11 -6.70 4.82
N GLU A 347 -30.63 -7.90 4.47
CA GLU A 347 -29.90 -8.79 5.36
C GLU A 347 -28.50 -9.09 4.79
N LEU A 348 -27.45 -8.83 5.57
CA LEU A 348 -26.06 -9.03 5.14
C LEU A 348 -25.71 -10.50 4.88
N ASP A 349 -26.50 -11.43 5.41
CA ASP A 349 -26.33 -12.85 5.16
C ASP A 349 -26.54 -13.21 3.68
N GLU A 350 -27.36 -12.46 2.94
CA GLU A 350 -27.52 -12.66 1.49
C GLU A 350 -26.20 -12.43 0.74
N LEU A 351 -25.41 -11.44 1.17
CA LEU A 351 -24.09 -11.16 0.61
C LEU A 351 -23.07 -12.24 1.03
N ALA A 352 -23.13 -12.68 2.29
CA ALA A 352 -22.27 -13.76 2.77
C ALA A 352 -22.52 -15.07 1.99
N GLU A 353 -23.78 -15.42 1.75
CA GLU A 353 -24.17 -16.58 0.94
C GLU A 353 -23.64 -16.45 -0.49
N PHE A 354 -23.80 -15.30 -1.13
CA PHE A 354 -23.24 -15.05 -2.46
C PHE A 354 -21.72 -15.26 -2.51
N THR A 355 -20.97 -14.75 -1.51
CA THR A 355 -19.51 -14.94 -1.45
C THR A 355 -19.07 -16.38 -1.21
N CYS A 356 -19.99 -17.27 -0.85
CA CYS A 356 -19.73 -18.70 -0.63
C CYS A 356 -20.21 -19.57 -1.80
N ASN A 357 -20.82 -18.99 -2.84
CA ASN A 357 -21.26 -19.75 -4.00
C ASN A 357 -20.08 -20.23 -4.85
N GLU A 358 -20.18 -21.47 -5.32
CA GLU A 358 -19.22 -22.04 -6.27
C GLU A 358 -19.38 -21.41 -7.66
N GLY A 359 -18.28 -21.29 -8.39
CA GLY A 359 -18.30 -20.87 -9.79
C GLY A 359 -18.56 -19.38 -10.03
N VAL A 360 -18.58 -18.55 -8.99
CA VAL A 360 -18.63 -17.08 -9.11
C VAL A 360 -17.23 -16.56 -9.44
N TYR A 361 -17.14 -15.64 -10.41
CA TYR A 361 -15.88 -14.96 -10.79
C TYR A 361 -15.22 -14.30 -9.57
N THR A 362 -13.90 -14.44 -9.44
CA THR A 362 -13.15 -14.02 -8.24
C THR A 362 -13.38 -12.56 -7.87
N TYR A 363 -13.30 -11.63 -8.83
CA TYR A 363 -13.47 -10.20 -8.54
C TYR A 363 -14.93 -9.81 -8.34
N SER A 364 -15.89 -10.49 -8.96
CA SER A 364 -17.31 -10.34 -8.64
C SER A 364 -17.63 -10.77 -7.21
N ARG A 365 -17.03 -11.89 -6.77
CA ARG A 365 -17.11 -12.36 -5.39
C ARG A 365 -16.48 -11.34 -4.44
N ALA A 366 -15.37 -10.73 -4.83
CA ALA A 366 -14.71 -9.68 -4.07
C ALA A 366 -15.59 -8.44 -3.90
N LEU A 367 -16.35 -8.00 -4.92
CA LEU A 367 -17.30 -6.89 -4.79
C LEU A 367 -18.39 -7.16 -3.75
N ALA A 368 -18.96 -8.37 -3.74
CA ALA A 368 -19.93 -8.75 -2.71
C ALA A 368 -19.29 -8.80 -1.32
N GLY A 369 -18.04 -9.28 -1.22
CA GLY A 369 -17.24 -9.24 0.01
C GLY A 369 -16.95 -7.82 0.50
N SER A 370 -16.60 -6.91 -0.40
CA SER A 370 -16.40 -5.48 -0.12
C SER A 370 -17.70 -4.85 0.37
N ALA A 371 -18.83 -5.10 -0.30
CA ALA A 371 -20.15 -4.65 0.13
C ALA A 371 -20.52 -5.15 1.52
N LEU A 372 -20.24 -6.43 1.82
CA LEU A 372 -20.47 -7.01 3.13
C LEU A 372 -19.69 -6.29 4.24
N VAL A 373 -18.39 -6.05 4.00
CA VAL A 373 -17.47 -5.46 4.99
C VAL A 373 -17.72 -3.96 5.18
N ASN A 374 -17.94 -3.24 4.07
CA ASN A 374 -18.17 -1.81 4.04
C ASN A 374 -19.64 -1.40 4.26
N ALA A 375 -20.52 -2.36 4.59
CA ALA A 375 -21.93 -2.09 4.83
C ALA A 375 -22.23 -0.93 5.80
N PRO A 376 -21.47 -0.72 6.91
CA PRO A 376 -21.69 0.40 7.82
C PRO A 376 -21.35 1.78 7.24
N ILE A 377 -20.60 1.84 6.13
CA ILE A 377 -20.24 3.09 5.44
C ILE A 377 -21.38 3.55 4.55
N TYR A 378 -22.01 2.62 3.83
CA TYR A 378 -23.00 2.92 2.80
C TYR A 378 -24.46 2.72 3.25
N GLY A 379 -24.70 1.92 4.29
CA GLY A 379 -26.03 1.57 4.78
C GLY A 379 -26.17 1.66 6.30
N ASP A 380 -27.38 1.35 6.78
CA ASP A 380 -27.73 1.41 8.21
C ASP A 380 -27.42 0.09 8.93
N PHE A 381 -26.18 -0.39 8.78
CA PHE A 381 -25.73 -1.65 9.38
C PHE A 381 -24.78 -1.40 10.55
N SER A 382 -24.98 -2.14 11.64
CA SER A 382 -24.04 -2.13 12.76
C SER A 382 -22.81 -2.99 12.45
N MET A 383 -21.65 -2.61 12.97
CA MET A 383 -20.45 -3.44 12.83
C MET A 383 -20.67 -4.85 13.38
N LYS A 384 -21.46 -5.02 14.45
CA LYS A 384 -21.81 -6.34 15.01
C LYS A 384 -22.51 -7.25 13.99
N THR A 385 -23.38 -6.69 13.15
CA THR A 385 -24.07 -7.43 12.08
C THR A 385 -23.08 -7.89 11.01
N VAL A 386 -22.15 -7.00 10.63
CA VAL A 386 -21.04 -7.33 9.72
C VAL A 386 -20.20 -8.46 10.31
N GLU A 387 -19.76 -8.34 11.57
CA GLU A 387 -18.93 -9.37 12.20
C GLU A 387 -19.59 -10.75 12.22
N SER A 388 -20.92 -10.80 12.40
CA SER A 388 -21.70 -12.05 12.40
C SER A 388 -21.72 -12.70 11.02
N SER A 389 -21.93 -11.89 9.98
CA SER A 389 -22.03 -12.36 8.60
C SER A 389 -20.65 -12.75 8.05
N VAL A 390 -19.61 -11.94 8.31
CA VAL A 390 -18.21 -12.26 8.02
C VAL A 390 -17.77 -13.56 8.71
N ALA A 391 -18.25 -13.83 9.93
CA ALA A 391 -17.92 -15.07 10.62
C ALA A 391 -18.38 -16.31 9.84
N LYS A 392 -19.53 -16.23 9.15
CA LYS A 392 -20.07 -17.33 8.32
C LYS A 392 -19.20 -17.57 7.09
N VAL A 393 -18.79 -16.50 6.41
CA VAL A 393 -17.87 -16.59 5.27
C VAL A 393 -16.56 -17.26 5.70
N LEU A 394 -15.93 -16.77 6.77
CA LEU A 394 -14.69 -17.36 7.27
C LEU A 394 -14.87 -18.83 7.71
N ASP A 395 -15.97 -19.17 8.38
CA ASP A 395 -16.24 -20.56 8.79
C ASP A 395 -16.46 -21.49 7.59
N PHE A 396 -17.16 -21.02 6.56
CA PHE A 396 -17.34 -21.74 5.30
C PHE A 396 -15.98 -22.09 4.68
N TYR A 397 -15.13 -21.10 4.44
CA TYR A 397 -13.82 -21.34 3.83
C TYR A 397 -12.87 -22.14 4.71
N ILE A 398 -12.92 -22.01 6.04
CA ILE A 398 -12.16 -22.86 6.97
C ILE A 398 -12.58 -24.32 6.84
N SER A 399 -13.87 -24.60 6.60
CA SER A 399 -14.44 -25.94 6.54
C SER A 399 -14.14 -26.72 5.26
N ILE A 400 -13.78 -26.03 4.17
CA ILE A 400 -13.40 -26.68 2.91
C ILE A 400 -12.07 -27.42 3.09
N GLU A 401 -12.02 -28.72 2.85
CA GLU A 401 -10.80 -29.52 3.08
C GLU A 401 -9.76 -29.38 1.94
N GLU A 402 -10.22 -29.25 0.69
CA GLU A 402 -9.37 -29.19 -0.49
C GLU A 402 -9.01 -27.74 -0.85
N ALA A 403 -7.74 -27.37 -0.63
CA ALA A 403 -7.25 -26.01 -0.87
C ALA A 403 -7.16 -25.62 -2.37
N GLU A 404 -7.26 -26.59 -3.29
CA GLU A 404 -7.28 -26.39 -4.76
C GLU A 404 -8.65 -25.92 -5.27
N ILE A 405 -9.70 -26.01 -4.43
CA ILE A 405 -11.07 -25.56 -4.77
C ILE A 405 -11.36 -24.20 -4.12
N VAL A 406 -10.44 -23.68 -3.31
CA VAL A 406 -10.60 -22.43 -2.58
C VAL A 406 -10.05 -21.27 -3.39
N ASP A 407 -10.89 -20.29 -3.67
CA ASP A 407 -10.50 -19.01 -4.27
C ASP A 407 -9.60 -18.22 -3.31
N ARG A 408 -8.28 -18.37 -3.48
CA ARG A 408 -7.28 -17.76 -2.59
C ARG A 408 -7.16 -16.27 -2.81
N ASP A 409 -7.42 -15.80 -4.02
CA ASP A 409 -7.31 -14.39 -4.38
C ASP A 409 -8.49 -13.61 -3.83
N PHE A 410 -9.70 -14.16 -3.90
CA PHE A 410 -10.84 -13.65 -3.16
C PHE A 410 -10.54 -13.58 -1.66
N LEU A 411 -10.00 -14.64 -1.05
CA LEU A 411 -9.68 -14.63 0.38
C LEU A 411 -8.58 -13.61 0.73
N GLY A 412 -7.62 -13.39 -0.17
CA GLY A 412 -6.65 -12.30 -0.06
C GLY A 412 -7.33 -10.94 0.00
N LEU A 413 -8.14 -10.63 -1.02
CA LEU A 413 -8.89 -9.37 -1.11
C LEU A 413 -9.85 -9.18 0.07
N PHE A 414 -10.54 -10.24 0.48
CA PHE A 414 -11.47 -10.23 1.60
C PHE A 414 -10.73 -9.95 2.91
N VAL A 415 -9.57 -10.58 3.16
CA VAL A 415 -8.74 -10.29 4.33
C VAL A 415 -8.26 -8.83 4.32
N SER A 416 -7.82 -8.30 3.19
CA SER A 416 -7.44 -6.89 3.08
C SER A 416 -8.59 -5.95 3.47
N ASN A 417 -9.81 -6.22 3.01
CA ASN A 417 -11.00 -5.46 3.43
C ASN A 417 -11.25 -5.55 4.95
N LEU A 418 -11.00 -6.71 5.58
CA LEU A 418 -11.13 -6.87 7.04
C LEU A 418 -10.07 -6.07 7.83
N VAL A 419 -8.86 -5.93 7.27
CA VAL A 419 -7.79 -5.10 7.82
C VAL A 419 -8.19 -3.63 7.79
N ASP A 420 -8.72 -3.15 6.66
CA ASP A 420 -9.12 -1.74 6.49
C ASP A 420 -10.21 -1.28 7.46
N VAL A 421 -11.10 -2.19 7.87
CA VAL A 421 -12.11 -1.91 8.91
C VAL A 421 -11.65 -2.29 10.32
N ASN A 422 -10.40 -2.70 10.51
CA ASN A 422 -9.79 -3.09 11.78
C ASN A 422 -10.54 -4.20 12.52
N LEU A 423 -10.97 -5.26 11.82
CA LEU A 423 -11.76 -6.34 12.40
C LEU A 423 -10.94 -7.32 13.28
N LYS A 424 -10.42 -6.82 14.39
CA LYS A 424 -9.57 -7.55 15.36
C LYS A 424 -10.22 -8.82 15.89
N SER A 425 -11.55 -8.83 16.02
CA SER A 425 -12.32 -9.96 16.56
C SER A 425 -12.29 -11.21 15.68
N ARG A 426 -11.67 -11.15 14.49
CA ARG A 426 -11.57 -12.27 13.55
C ARG A 426 -10.14 -12.73 13.26
N LEU A 427 -9.11 -12.15 13.90
CA LEU A 427 -7.71 -12.54 13.70
C LEU A 427 -7.46 -14.05 13.88
N ASP A 428 -8.07 -14.68 14.89
CA ASP A 428 -7.94 -16.13 15.11
C ASP A 428 -8.44 -16.97 13.92
N LYS A 429 -9.51 -16.53 13.25
CA LYS A 429 -10.06 -17.21 12.06
C LYS A 429 -9.23 -16.92 10.83
N ILE A 430 -8.78 -15.69 10.65
CA ILE A 430 -7.87 -15.29 9.58
C ILE A 430 -6.59 -16.13 9.67
N LYS A 431 -6.00 -16.25 10.87
CA LYS A 431 -4.82 -17.10 11.10
C LYS A 431 -5.03 -18.54 10.65
N LYS A 432 -6.20 -19.13 10.92
CA LYS A 432 -6.51 -20.50 10.48
C LYS A 432 -6.49 -20.64 8.96
N LEU A 433 -7.01 -19.65 8.22
CA LEU A 433 -6.96 -19.66 6.76
C LEU A 433 -5.50 -19.59 6.25
N TYR A 434 -4.67 -18.76 6.88
CA TYR A 434 -3.22 -18.70 6.59
C TYR A 434 -2.51 -20.02 6.91
N ASP A 435 -2.78 -20.61 8.07
CA ASP A 435 -2.22 -21.89 8.49
C ASP A 435 -2.63 -23.04 7.55
N GLN A 436 -3.80 -22.92 6.90
CA GLN A 436 -4.31 -23.84 5.88
C GLN A 436 -3.81 -23.50 4.46
N GLY A 437 -3.04 -22.43 4.26
CA GLY A 437 -2.52 -22.02 2.95
C GLY A 437 -3.59 -21.50 1.97
N LYS A 438 -4.71 -20.98 2.49
CA LYS A 438 -5.88 -20.57 1.69
C LYS A 438 -5.92 -19.08 1.31
N VAL A 439 -4.96 -18.29 1.76
CA VAL A 439 -4.93 -16.83 1.53
C VAL A 439 -3.76 -16.49 0.63
N SER A 440 -4.04 -15.76 -0.45
CA SER A 440 -3.03 -15.18 -1.34
C SER A 440 -2.24 -14.09 -0.60
N LYS A 441 -0.94 -14.34 -0.39
CA LYS A 441 -0.02 -13.44 0.32
C LYS A 441 0.47 -12.30 -0.56
N GLY A 442 0.44 -12.48 -1.87
CA GLY A 442 0.69 -11.45 -2.86
C GLY A 442 -0.32 -10.32 -2.73
N ILE A 443 -1.57 -10.67 -2.42
CA ILE A 443 -2.66 -9.70 -2.22
C ILE A 443 -2.71 -9.18 -0.78
N ALA A 444 -2.82 -10.06 0.22
CA ALA A 444 -3.07 -9.66 1.60
C ALA A 444 -1.79 -9.46 2.45
N GLY A 445 -0.62 -9.82 1.93
CA GLY A 445 0.60 -9.92 2.71
C GLY A 445 0.66 -11.19 3.56
N THR A 446 1.57 -11.21 4.52
CA THR A 446 1.74 -12.29 5.50
C THR A 446 0.77 -12.12 6.67
N TYR A 447 0.48 -13.20 7.39
CA TYR A 447 -0.33 -13.12 8.61
C TYR A 447 0.23 -12.13 9.64
N GLN A 448 1.57 -12.01 9.74
CA GLN A 448 2.19 -11.07 10.67
C GLN A 448 1.88 -9.61 10.27
N GLU A 449 2.04 -9.26 8.98
CA GLU A 449 1.66 -7.94 8.46
C GLU A 449 0.16 -7.68 8.71
N VAL A 450 -0.71 -8.64 8.39
CA VAL A 450 -2.16 -8.54 8.65
C VAL A 450 -2.49 -8.33 10.12
N GLU A 451 -1.87 -9.09 11.03
CA GLU A 451 -2.09 -8.97 12.47
C GLU A 451 -1.62 -7.62 13.00
N GLU A 452 -0.48 -7.14 12.53
CA GLU A 452 0.06 -5.83 12.88
C GLU A 452 -0.86 -4.72 12.36
N ASP A 453 -1.17 -4.71 11.07
CA ASP A 453 -1.99 -3.67 10.42
C ASP A 453 -3.40 -3.59 11.03
N THR A 454 -4.03 -4.74 11.30
CA THR A 454 -5.35 -4.79 11.95
C THR A 454 -5.29 -4.23 13.37
N ASN A 455 -4.19 -4.43 14.11
CA ASN A 455 -4.05 -4.01 15.49
C ASN A 455 -3.74 -2.52 15.65
N TYR A 456 -2.95 -1.96 14.75
CA TYR A 456 -2.46 -0.59 14.84
C TYR A 456 -3.24 0.40 13.95
N GLY A 457 -4.01 -0.12 13.00
CA GLY A 457 -4.82 0.64 12.07
C GLY A 457 -4.01 1.13 10.88
N THR A 458 -4.50 0.83 9.68
CA THR A 458 -4.03 1.49 8.47
C THR A 458 -4.55 2.93 8.48
N SER A 459 -3.69 3.90 8.17
CA SER A 459 -4.08 5.32 8.11
C SER A 459 -5.03 5.66 6.95
N GLN A 460 -5.44 4.67 6.15
CA GLN A 460 -6.10 4.85 4.86
C GLN A 460 -7.35 3.97 4.79
N ASN A 461 -8.47 4.49 5.28
CA ASN A 461 -9.77 3.96 4.86
C ASN A 461 -10.13 4.62 3.53
N TYR A 462 -10.03 3.86 2.43
CA TYR A 462 -10.27 4.37 1.08
C TYR A 462 -11.77 4.61 0.80
N HIS A 463 -12.65 3.91 1.51
CA HIS A 463 -14.09 4.03 1.34
C HIS A 463 -14.64 5.25 2.08
N LYS A 464 -15.41 6.06 1.36
CA LYS A 464 -16.05 7.26 1.89
C LYS A 464 -17.57 7.11 1.80
N PRO A 465 -18.33 7.72 2.74
CA PRO A 465 -19.77 7.81 2.60
C PRO A 465 -20.17 8.41 1.26
N LEU A 466 -21.32 7.96 0.74
CA LEU A 466 -21.90 8.53 -0.48
C LEU A 466 -22.11 10.05 -0.32
N PRO A 467 -22.01 10.81 -1.43
CA PRO A 467 -22.37 12.23 -1.42
C PRO A 467 -23.82 12.46 -0.97
N ASN A 468 -24.17 13.71 -0.63
CA ASN A 468 -25.48 13.99 -0.04
C ASN A 468 -26.63 13.94 -1.06
N SER A 469 -26.31 13.97 -2.36
CA SER A 469 -27.30 13.96 -3.43
C SER A 469 -26.82 13.18 -4.65
N LEU A 470 -27.78 12.71 -5.45
CA LEU A 470 -27.54 12.04 -6.71
C LEU A 470 -26.69 12.88 -7.68
N GLU A 471 -26.96 14.19 -7.77
CA GLU A 471 -26.18 15.13 -8.59
C GLU A 471 -24.72 15.24 -8.12
N GLU A 472 -24.48 15.32 -6.81
CA GLU A 472 -23.11 15.33 -6.28
C GLU A 472 -22.39 14.01 -6.57
N PHE A 473 -23.11 12.88 -6.57
CA PHE A 473 -22.52 11.59 -6.86
C PHE A 473 -22.06 11.49 -8.31
N TYR A 474 -22.91 11.84 -9.29
CA TYR A 474 -22.51 11.95 -10.70
C TYR A 474 -21.27 12.85 -10.89
N LYS A 475 -21.26 14.04 -10.28
CA LYS A 475 -20.11 14.95 -10.34
C LYS A 475 -18.83 14.33 -9.76
N SER A 476 -18.95 13.56 -8.68
CA SER A 476 -17.81 12.92 -8.04
C SER A 476 -17.21 11.82 -8.91
N ILE A 477 -18.06 11.05 -9.61
CA ILE A 477 -17.66 9.99 -10.52
C ILE A 477 -16.99 10.58 -11.76
N ASN A 478 -17.59 11.57 -12.43
CA ASN A 478 -16.95 12.23 -13.59
C ASN A 478 -15.59 12.84 -13.26
N LYS A 479 -15.47 13.45 -12.08
CA LYS A 479 -14.19 13.99 -11.61
C LYS A 479 -13.14 12.91 -11.37
N LYS A 480 -13.53 11.74 -10.87
CA LYS A 480 -12.60 10.64 -10.56
C LYS A 480 -12.13 9.93 -11.83
N TRP A 481 -13.05 9.70 -12.76
CA TRP A 481 -12.83 8.89 -13.97
C TRP A 481 -12.51 9.70 -15.23
N ASN A 482 -12.55 11.04 -15.15
CA ASN A 482 -12.33 11.97 -16.27
C ASN A 482 -13.23 11.70 -17.48
N TRP A 483 -14.53 11.49 -17.22
CA TRP A 483 -15.58 11.46 -18.24
C TRP A 483 -16.04 12.88 -18.59
#